data_AF-A0A353QH70-F1
#
_entry.id   AF-A0A353QH70-F1
#
_cell.length_a   1.000
_cell.length_b   1.000
_cell.length_c   1.000
_cell.angle_alpha   90.00
_cell.angle_beta   90.00
_cell.angle_gamma   90.00
#
_symmetry.space_group_name_H-M   'P 1'
#
loop_
_entity.id
_entity.type
_entity.pdbx_description
1 polymer ?
#
loop_
_entity_poly.entity_id
_entity_poly.type
_entity_poly.pdbx_seq_one_letter_code
_entity_poly.pdbx_strand_id
1 'polypeptide(L)'
;MKKNSFWKGEFRVRYAQKLRLSLTMLLLLIFATIIAGAANESYNEHSSDDYYIIHDESGNVLSMMSLLVSAGDYLITEDNRGYTITGVEGFKAKARFDQIVDLDGAATLGVPGVP
;
A
#
# COMPACT_ATOMS: atom_id res chain seq x y z
N MET A 1 56.87 33.79 -33.04
CA MET A 1 55.43 33.97 -32.78
C MET A 1 54.90 32.70 -32.10
N LYS A 2 54.79 32.68 -30.76
CA LYS A 2 54.37 31.48 -29.99
C LYS A 2 53.21 31.87 -29.07
N LYS A 3 52.01 31.93 -29.65
CA LYS A 3 50.74 31.93 -28.92
C LYS A 3 49.98 30.73 -29.49
N ASN A 4 49.14 30.06 -28.68
CA ASN A 4 48.02 29.16 -29.07
C ASN A 4 47.90 27.85 -28.26
N SER A 5 48.82 27.53 -27.33
CA SER A 5 48.72 26.27 -26.57
C SER A 5 47.90 26.37 -25.27
N PHE A 6 47.93 27.50 -24.58
CA PHE A 6 47.32 27.65 -23.25
C PHE A 6 45.78 27.66 -23.28
N TRP A 7 45.20 28.40 -24.23
CA TRP A 7 43.75 28.56 -24.38
C TRP A 7 42.99 27.29 -24.79
N LYS A 8 43.67 26.31 -25.41
CA LYS A 8 43.04 25.05 -25.84
C LYS A 8 42.78 24.08 -24.68
N GLY A 9 43.59 24.13 -23.62
CA GLY A 9 43.44 23.25 -22.45
C GLY A 9 42.22 23.61 -21.60
N GLU A 10 42.08 24.90 -21.28
CA GLU A 10 40.97 25.40 -20.45
C GLU A 10 39.60 25.20 -21.11
N PHE A 11 39.51 25.35 -22.44
CA PHE A 11 38.27 25.08 -23.17
C PHE A 11 37.83 23.62 -23.07
N ARG A 12 38.76 22.66 -23.20
CA ARG A 12 38.44 21.22 -23.10
C ARG A 12 38.05 20.81 -21.68
N VAL A 13 38.68 21.39 -20.66
CA VAL A 13 38.34 21.14 -19.24
C VAL A 13 36.94 21.67 -18.93
N ARG A 14 36.62 22.90 -19.37
CA ARG A 14 35.28 23.48 -19.19
C ARG A 14 34.20 22.69 -19.94
N TYR A 15 34.51 22.19 -21.13
CA TYR A 15 33.59 21.32 -21.89
C TYR A 15 33.36 19.98 -21.19
N ALA A 16 34.42 19.33 -20.70
CA ALA A 16 34.34 18.09 -19.94
C ALA A 16 33.59 18.27 -18.61
N GLN A 17 33.76 19.40 -17.92
CA GLN A 17 33.00 19.73 -16.71
C GLN A 17 31.51 19.92 -17.00
N LYS A 18 31.15 20.68 -18.03
CA LYS A 18 29.74 20.86 -18.44
C LYS A 18 29.10 19.53 -18.87
N LEU A 19 29.86 18.68 -19.57
CA LEU A 19 29.41 17.35 -19.97
C LEU A 19 29.17 16.44 -18.76
N ARG A 20 30.06 16.44 -17.77
CA ARG A 20 29.88 15.71 -16.51
C ARG A 20 28.66 16.20 -15.74
N LEU A 21 28.49 17.52 -15.62
CA LEU A 21 27.35 18.11 -14.92
C LEU A 21 26.02 17.76 -15.61
N SER A 22 25.99 17.84 -16.94
CA SER A 22 24.86 17.42 -17.77
C SER A 22 24.53 15.94 -17.58
N LEU A 23 25.55 15.08 -17.58
CA LEU A 23 25.36 13.65 -17.39
C LEU A 23 24.84 13.32 -15.99
N THR A 24 25.37 13.96 -14.94
CA THR A 24 24.87 13.79 -13.57
C THR A 24 23.43 14.27 -13.42
N MET A 25 23.06 15.38 -14.07
CA MET A 25 21.71 15.91 -14.02
C MET A 25 20.72 14.98 -14.74
N LEU A 26 21.11 14.41 -15.88
CA LEU A 26 20.32 13.40 -16.60
C LEU A 26 20.12 12.14 -15.76
N LEU A 27 21.17 11.67 -15.08
CA LEU A 27 21.10 10.51 -14.20
C LEU A 27 20.14 10.74 -13.02
N LEU A 28 20.19 11.92 -12.39
CA LEU A 28 19.26 12.28 -11.31
C LEU A 28 17.81 12.34 -11.80
N LEU A 29 17.58 12.85 -13.02
CA LEU A 29 16.25 12.86 -13.64
C LEU A 29 15.71 11.44 -13.86
N ILE A 30 16.54 10.52 -14.36
CA ILE A 30 16.17 9.11 -14.55
C ILE A 30 15.89 8.42 -13.20
N PHE A 31 16.68 8.69 -12.16
CA PHE A 31 16.40 8.15 -10.84
C PHE A 31 15.09 8.70 -10.25
N ALA A 32 14.80 9.98 -10.44
CA ALA A 32 13.57 10.61 -9.97
C ALA A 32 12.33 10.00 -10.63
N THR A 33 12.37 9.66 -11.92
CA THR A 33 11.23 9.03 -12.61
C THR A 33 10.97 7.60 -12.14
N ILE A 34 12.02 6.83 -11.81
CA ILE A 34 11.87 5.47 -11.28
C ILE A 34 11.20 5.49 -9.90
N ILE A 35 11.61 6.40 -9.01
CA ILE A 35 11.04 6.53 -7.67
C ILE A 35 9.57 6.97 -7.73
N ALA A 36 9.23 7.92 -8.62
CA ALA A 36 7.85 8.38 -8.78
C ALA A 36 6.94 7.30 -9.39
N GLY A 37 7.46 6.46 -10.31
CA GLY A 37 6.70 5.36 -10.90
C GLY A 37 6.30 4.28 -9.89
N ALA A 38 7.14 4.03 -8.88
CA ALA A 38 6.84 3.06 -7.81
C ALA A 38 5.79 3.58 -6.79
N ALA A 39 5.54 4.89 -6.74
CA ALA A 39 4.61 5.50 -5.79
C ALA A 39 3.17 5.63 -6.33
N ASN A 40 2.91 5.21 -7.56
CA ASN A 40 1.61 5.37 -8.23
C ASN A 40 0.64 4.20 -8.04
N GLU A 41 0.91 3.27 -7.12
CA GLU A 41 -0.13 2.33 -6.68
C GLU A 41 -1.13 3.08 -5.79
N SER A 42 -2.16 3.64 -6.41
CA SER A 42 -3.36 4.09 -5.71
C SER A 42 -3.98 2.86 -5.04
N TYR A 43 -3.74 2.70 -3.75
CA TYR A 43 -4.34 1.64 -2.94
C TYR A 43 -5.86 1.80 -2.97
N ASN A 44 -6.53 0.90 -3.70
CA ASN A 44 -7.97 0.87 -3.78
C ASN A 44 -8.48 -0.24 -2.85
N GLU A 45 -8.94 0.15 -1.67
CA GLU A 45 -9.59 -0.77 -0.72
C GLU A 45 -10.86 -1.42 -1.27
N HIS A 46 -11.36 -0.94 -2.41
CA HIS A 46 -12.54 -1.42 -3.11
C HIS A 46 -12.20 -1.73 -4.58
N SER A 47 -11.48 -2.83 -4.82
CA SER A 47 -11.38 -3.38 -6.18
C SER A 47 -12.69 -4.12 -6.52
N SER A 48 -13.27 -3.86 -7.69
CA SER A 48 -14.45 -4.60 -8.17
C SER A 48 -14.11 -6.02 -8.64
N ASP A 49 -12.82 -6.28 -8.86
CA ASP A 49 -12.38 -7.46 -9.59
C ASP A 49 -11.90 -8.58 -8.66
N ASP A 50 -11.63 -8.25 -7.39
CA ASP A 50 -11.15 -9.18 -6.36
C ASP A 50 -11.98 -9.07 -5.08
N TYR A 51 -12.35 -10.23 -4.51
CA TYR A 51 -13.13 -10.31 -3.27
C TYR A 51 -12.43 -11.22 -2.26
N TYR A 52 -12.38 -10.76 -1.02
CA TYR A 52 -12.03 -11.64 0.10
C TYR A 52 -13.22 -12.53 0.44
N ILE A 53 -12.95 -13.84 0.57
CA ILE A 53 -13.92 -14.83 1.05
C ILE A 53 -13.51 -15.27 2.45
N ILE A 54 -14.34 -14.95 3.43
CA ILE A 54 -14.12 -15.27 4.83
C ILE A 54 -14.78 -16.61 5.14
N HIS A 55 -14.01 -17.54 5.70
CA HIS A 55 -14.47 -18.86 6.10
C HIS A 55 -14.36 -19.03 7.62
N ASP A 56 -15.25 -19.84 8.21
CA ASP A 56 -15.08 -20.31 9.58
C ASP A 56 -14.03 -21.43 9.68
N GLU A 57 -13.77 -21.91 10.90
CA GLU A 57 -12.83 -23.01 11.18
C GLU A 57 -13.26 -24.35 10.57
N SER A 58 -14.54 -24.52 10.25
CA SER A 58 -15.08 -25.72 9.57
C SER A 58 -15.03 -25.60 8.04
N GLY A 59 -14.62 -24.45 7.50
CA GLY A 59 -14.54 -24.17 6.07
C GLY A 59 -15.86 -23.69 5.46
N ASN A 60 -16.87 -23.32 6.26
CA ASN A 60 -18.09 -22.70 5.76
C ASN A 60 -17.83 -21.24 5.41
N VAL A 61 -18.43 -20.75 4.32
CA VAL A 61 -18.35 -19.33 3.96
C VAL A 61 -19.22 -18.50 4.90
N LEU A 62 -18.62 -17.48 5.52
CA LEU A 62 -19.30 -16.51 6.38
C LEU A 62 -19.67 -15.24 5.61
N SER A 63 -18.79 -14.76 4.74
CA SER A 63 -19.00 -13.52 3.99
C SER A 63 -18.07 -13.42 2.78
N MET A 64 -18.45 -12.58 1.82
CA MET A 64 -17.67 -12.19 0.66
C MET A 64 -17.71 -10.67 0.53
N MET A 65 -16.55 -10.02 0.51
CA MET A 65 -16.47 -8.55 0.47
C MET A 65 -15.31 -8.06 -0.39
N SER A 66 -15.52 -6.92 -1.05
CA SER A 66 -14.48 -6.22 -1.82
C SER A 66 -13.61 -5.32 -0.94
N LEU A 67 -13.92 -5.22 0.35
CA LEU A 67 -13.10 -4.51 1.33
C LEU A 67 -11.86 -5.33 1.68
N LEU A 68 -10.74 -4.66 1.95
CA LEU A 68 -9.56 -5.32 2.50
C LEU A 68 -9.87 -6.00 3.84
N VAL A 69 -9.39 -7.24 4.01
CA VAL A 69 -9.51 -8.02 5.24
C VAL A 69 -8.13 -8.29 5.82
N SER A 70 -7.98 -8.09 7.12
CA SER A 70 -6.76 -8.31 7.89
C SER A 70 -6.99 -9.26 9.06
N ALA A 71 -5.92 -9.93 9.51
CA ALA A 71 -5.96 -10.67 10.76
C ALA A 71 -6.16 -9.70 11.94
N GLY A 72 -7.07 -10.02 12.85
CA GLY A 72 -7.50 -9.17 13.95
C GLY A 72 -8.79 -8.40 13.69
N ASP A 73 -9.25 -8.32 12.43
CA ASP A 73 -10.56 -7.73 12.12
C ASP A 73 -11.69 -8.53 12.78
N TYR A 74 -12.79 -7.84 13.08
CA TYR A 74 -13.98 -8.45 13.68
C TYR A 74 -15.14 -8.43 12.70
N LEU A 75 -15.66 -9.62 12.38
CA LEU A 75 -16.83 -9.81 11.53
C LEU A 75 -18.05 -10.12 12.42
N ILE A 76 -19.14 -9.40 12.21
CA ILE A 76 -20.46 -9.76 12.74
C ILE A 76 -21.33 -10.14 11.56
N THR A 77 -21.87 -11.36 11.56
CA THR A 77 -22.76 -11.87 10.52
C THR A 77 -24.22 -11.47 10.76
N GLU A 78 -25.09 -11.73 9.78
CA GLU A 78 -26.53 -11.39 9.83
C GLU A 78 -27.31 -12.07 10.98
N ASP A 79 -26.81 -13.19 11.48
CA ASP A 79 -27.36 -13.95 12.61
C ASP A 79 -26.69 -13.56 13.95
N ASN A 80 -26.07 -12.37 13.98
CA ASN A 80 -25.39 -11.80 15.12
C ASN A 80 -24.22 -12.64 15.65
N ARG A 81 -23.59 -13.47 14.81
CA ARG A 81 -22.42 -14.25 15.23
C ARG A 81 -21.16 -13.43 14.99
N GLY A 82 -20.38 -13.24 16.05
CA GLY A 82 -19.14 -12.49 16.05
C GLY A 82 -17.93 -13.40 15.89
N TYR A 83 -17.03 -13.02 14.98
CA TYR A 83 -15.84 -13.77 14.62
C TYR A 83 -14.61 -12.86 14.53
N THR A 84 -13.48 -13.32 15.08
CA THR A 84 -12.18 -12.69 14.85
C THR A 84 -11.51 -13.34 13.64
N ILE A 85 -11.05 -12.53 12.68
CA ILE A 85 -10.20 -13.01 11.59
C ILE A 85 -8.84 -13.42 12.16
N THR A 86 -8.47 -14.69 11.98
CA THR A 86 -7.23 -15.27 12.53
C THR A 86 -6.07 -15.26 11.52
N GLY A 87 -6.37 -15.13 10.22
CA GLY A 87 -5.36 -15.14 9.18
C GLY A 87 -5.95 -14.94 7.79
N VAL A 88 -5.11 -14.48 6.88
CA VAL A 88 -5.46 -14.18 5.49
C VAL A 88 -4.37 -14.77 4.58
N GLU A 89 -4.78 -15.57 3.60
CA GLU A 89 -3.91 -16.18 2.59
C GLU A 89 -4.48 -15.85 1.20
N GLY A 90 -3.84 -14.91 0.50
CA GLY A 90 -4.39 -14.32 -0.72
C GLY A 90 -5.76 -13.71 -0.44
N PHE A 91 -6.78 -14.11 -1.22
CA PHE A 91 -8.17 -13.66 -1.06
C PHE A 91 -9.02 -14.57 -0.16
N LYS A 92 -8.40 -15.43 0.66
CA LYS A 92 -9.09 -16.31 1.60
C LYS A 92 -8.74 -15.92 3.03
N ALA A 93 -9.75 -15.58 3.82
CA ALA A 93 -9.61 -15.31 5.23
C ALA A 93 -10.20 -16.46 6.06
N LYS A 94 -9.58 -16.74 7.22
CA LYS A 94 -10.10 -17.70 8.22
C LYS A 94 -10.49 -16.96 9.48
N ALA A 95 -11.68 -17.25 9.99
CA ALA A 95 -12.23 -16.62 11.18
C ALA A 95 -12.60 -17.65 12.25
N ARG A 96 -12.35 -17.31 13.51
CA ARG A 96 -12.75 -18.11 14.67
C ARG A 96 -14.01 -17.50 15.28
N PHE A 97 -14.98 -18.35 15.61
CA PHE A 97 -16.17 -17.90 16.34
C PHE A 97 -15.78 -17.47 17.76
N ASP A 98 -16.22 -16.28 18.17
CA ASP A 98 -16.01 -15.80 19.52
C ASP A 98 -17.31 -15.81 20.33
N GLN A 99 -18.40 -15.21 19.82
CA GLN A 99 -19.66 -15.09 20.57
C GLN A 99 -20.89 -14.78 19.70
N ILE A 100 -22.08 -14.91 20.28
CA ILE A 100 -23.29 -14.24 19.76
C ILE A 100 -23.29 -12.81 20.29
N VAL A 101 -23.40 -11.82 19.41
CA VAL A 101 -23.41 -10.40 19.72
C VAL A 101 -24.85 -9.94 19.97
N ASP A 102 -25.10 -9.29 21.09
CA ASP A 102 -26.37 -8.59 21.30
C ASP A 102 -26.32 -7.23 20.60
N LEU A 103 -26.99 -7.12 19.45
CA LEU A 103 -27.09 -5.87 18.68
C LEU A 103 -28.31 -5.02 19.07
N ASP A 104 -29.26 -5.60 19.81
CA ASP A 104 -30.47 -4.90 20.29
C ASP A 104 -30.23 -4.22 21.65
N GLY A 105 -29.15 -4.60 22.35
CA GLY A 105 -28.74 -4.03 23.61
C GLY A 105 -28.34 -2.56 23.50
N ALA A 106 -28.77 -1.74 24.46
CA ALA A 106 -28.48 -0.31 24.61
C ALA A 106 -26.98 0.05 24.77
N ALA A 107 -26.06 -0.89 24.55
CA ALA A 107 -24.63 -0.66 24.49
C ALA A 107 -24.28 -0.08 23.13
N THR A 108 -24.27 1.24 23.04
CA THR A 108 -23.57 1.92 21.95
C THR A 108 -22.11 1.43 21.96
N LEU A 109 -21.58 1.07 20.78
CA LEU A 109 -20.14 0.96 20.59
C LEU A 109 -19.57 2.33 20.96
N GLY A 110 -19.11 2.46 22.21
CA GLY A 110 -18.72 3.75 22.77
C GLY A 110 -17.67 4.37 21.87
N VAL A 111 -18.02 5.47 21.21
CA VAL A 111 -17.03 6.27 20.49
C VAL A 111 -16.03 6.75 21.54
N PRO A 112 -14.74 6.36 21.48
CA PRO A 112 -13.79 6.81 22.47
C PRO A 112 -13.63 8.33 22.35
N GLY A 113 -14.04 9.06 23.39
CA GLY A 113 -13.61 10.44 23.60
C GLY A 113 -14.52 11.55 23.12
N VAL A 114 -15.81 11.54 23.49
CA VAL A 114 -16.60 12.79 23.54
C VAL A 114 -17.06 13.02 24.98
N PRO A 115 -16.58 14.07 25.68
CA PRO A 115 -17.12 14.47 26.98
C PRO A 115 -18.53 15.04 26.86
#